data_AF-A0A847WUS8-F1
#
_entry.id   AF-A0A847WUS8-F1
#
_cell.length_a   1.000
_cell.length_b   1.000
_cell.length_c   1.000
_cell.angle_alpha   90.00
_cell.angle_beta   90.00
_cell.angle_gamma   90.00
#
_symmetry.space_group_name_H-M   'P 1'
#
loop_
_entity.id
_entity.type
_entity.pdbx_description
1 polymer ?
#
loop_
_entity_poly.entity_id
_entity_poly.type
_entity_poly.pdbx_seq_one_letter_code
_entity_poly.pdbx_strand_id
1 'polypeptide(L)'
;MVRGNARDRVFRFFHRYWHAMPMLAVASAFLAWGAYGVASSPFPPMTALRHLAAAPNCDAARAVGLAPARRNQPGYYSQHDRDQDGIACEPWPQ
;
A
#
# COMPACT_ATOMS: atom_id res chain seq x y z
N MET A 1 -26.06 -17.45 46.04
CA MET A 1 -24.91 -17.11 45.16
C MET A 1 -24.69 -18.26 44.18
N VAL A 2 -25.16 -18.14 42.94
CA VAL A 2 -24.99 -19.18 41.91
C VAL A 2 -23.55 -19.11 41.39
N ARG A 3 -22.73 -20.14 41.67
CA ARG A 3 -21.38 -20.27 41.10
C ARG A 3 -21.51 -20.53 39.60
N GLY A 4 -21.19 -19.54 38.76
CA GLY A 4 -21.12 -19.72 37.31
C GLY A 4 -20.06 -20.76 36.94
N ASN A 5 -20.44 -21.74 36.12
CA ASN A 5 -19.59 -22.87 35.73
C ASN A 5 -18.42 -22.37 34.86
N ALA A 6 -17.21 -22.90 35.06
CA ALA A 6 -16.01 -22.47 34.32
C ALA A 6 -16.15 -22.66 32.80
N ARG A 7 -16.90 -23.68 32.39
CA ARG A 7 -17.26 -23.96 30.98
C ARG A 7 -18.02 -22.81 30.32
N ASP A 8 -18.91 -22.13 31.04
CA ASP A 8 -19.71 -21.01 30.52
C ASP A 8 -18.88 -19.73 30.32
N ARG A 9 -17.76 -19.60 31.04
CA ARG A 9 -16.82 -18.49 30.84
C ARG A 9 -15.95 -18.71 29.60
N VAL A 10 -15.43 -19.93 29.42
CA VAL A 10 -14.65 -20.29 28.23
C VAL A 10 -15.49 -20.20 26.97
N PHE A 11 -16.74 -20.69 26.99
CA PHE A 11 -17.63 -20.64 25.83
C PHE A 11 -18.01 -19.20 25.43
N ARG A 12 -18.29 -18.32 26.42
CA ARG A 12 -18.56 -16.90 26.16
C ARG A 12 -17.32 -16.14 25.69
N PHE A 13 -16.13 -16.50 26.17
CA PHE A 13 -14.87 -15.95 25.67
C PHE A 13 -14.67 -16.36 24.20
N PHE A 14 -14.83 -17.65 23.90
CA PHE A 14 -14.75 -18.17 22.54
C PHE A 14 -15.72 -17.45 21.60
N HIS A 15 -16.99 -17.32 21.97
CA HIS A 15 -18.00 -16.63 21.16
C HIS A 15 -17.75 -15.12 21.02
N ARG A 16 -17.15 -14.46 22.03
CA ARG A 16 -16.80 -13.03 21.98
C ARG A 16 -15.59 -12.77 21.07
N TYR A 17 -14.62 -13.68 21.04
CA TYR A 17 -13.35 -13.51 20.31
C TYR A 17 -13.26 -14.32 19.00
N TRP A 18 -14.25 -15.17 18.70
CA TRP A 18 -14.32 -15.98 17.48
C TRP A 18 -14.25 -15.16 16.20
N HIS A 19 -14.82 -13.94 16.19
CA HIS A 19 -14.71 -13.04 15.04
C HIS A 19 -13.43 -12.21 15.03
N ALA A 20 -12.80 -11.98 16.19
CA ALA A 20 -11.59 -11.16 16.30
C ALA A 20 -10.35 -11.91 15.79
N MET A 21 -10.24 -13.22 16.04
CA MET A 21 -9.11 -14.02 15.58
C MET A 21 -8.92 -14.10 14.06
N PRO A 22 -9.96 -14.40 13.23
CA PRO A 22 -9.81 -14.39 11.78
C PRO A 22 -9.55 -12.98 11.25
N MET A 23 -10.11 -11.93 11.85
CA MET A 23 -9.81 -10.54 11.47
C MET A 23 -8.33 -10.20 11.70
N LEU A 24 -7.75 -10.61 12.83
CA LEU A 24 -6.33 -10.40 13.12
C LEU A 24 -5.43 -11.20 12.16
N ALA A 25 -5.78 -12.45 11.86
CA ALA A 25 -5.04 -13.27 10.90
C ALA A 25 -5.08 -12.64 9.49
N VAL A 26 -6.25 -12.20 9.03
CA VAL A 26 -6.42 -11.52 7.74
C VAL A 26 -5.61 -10.22 7.71
N ALA A 27 -5.69 -9.39 8.75
CA ALA A 27 -4.91 -8.15 8.83
C ALA A 27 -3.40 -8.43 8.77
N SER A 28 -2.91 -9.46 9.47
CA SER A 28 -1.49 -9.86 9.41
C SER A 28 -1.08 -10.32 8.01
N ALA A 29 -1.93 -11.03 7.29
CA ALA A 29 -1.67 -11.48 5.93
C ALA A 29 -1.58 -10.30 4.95
N PHE A 30 -2.46 -9.29 5.07
CA PHE A 30 -2.38 -8.07 4.26
C PHE A 30 -1.09 -7.28 4.53
N LEU A 31 -0.68 -7.15 5.80
CA LEU A 31 0.57 -6.49 6.16
C LEU A 31 1.78 -7.24 5.58
N ALA A 32 1.82 -8.57 5.72
CA ALA A 32 2.89 -9.40 5.18
C ALA A 32 2.95 -9.32 3.63
N TRP A 33 1.80 -9.32 2.96
CA TRP A 33 1.73 -9.15 1.50
C TRP A 33 2.27 -7.78 1.06
N GLY A 34 1.86 -6.71 1.71
CA GLY A 34 2.35 -5.35 1.42
C GLY A 34 3.86 -5.22 1.62
N ALA A 35 4.38 -5.76 2.72
CA ALA A 35 5.81 -5.79 3.00
C ALA A 35 6.58 -6.62 1.97
N TYR A 36 6.05 -7.77 1.58
CA TYR A 36 6.63 -8.61 0.54
C TYR A 36 6.73 -7.86 -0.80
N GLY A 37 5.67 -7.15 -1.22
CA GLY A 37 5.69 -6.36 -2.45
C GLY A 37 6.77 -5.27 -2.47
N VAL A 38 6.98 -4.59 -1.33
CA VAL A 38 8.06 -3.59 -1.20
C VAL A 38 9.44 -4.26 -1.23
N ALA A 39 9.61 -5.39 -0.53
CA ALA A 39 10.87 -6.12 -0.48
C ALA A 39 11.23 -6.81 -1.80
N SER A 40 10.24 -7.23 -2.59
CA SER A 40 10.44 -7.83 -3.92
C SER A 40 10.63 -6.80 -5.02
N SER A 41 10.51 -5.50 -4.72
CA SER A 41 10.66 -4.47 -5.75
C SER A 41 12.12 -4.34 -6.21
N PRO A 42 12.37 -4.06 -7.50
CA PRO A 42 13.73 -3.87 -8.02
C PRO A 42 14.43 -2.61 -7.52
N PHE A 43 13.68 -1.70 -6.87
CA PHE A 43 14.14 -0.37 -6.50
C PHE A 43 14.38 -0.27 -4.99
N PRO A 44 15.25 0.65 -4.53
CA PRO A 44 15.38 0.97 -3.13
C PRO A 44 14.01 1.30 -2.51
N PRO A 45 13.71 0.89 -1.25
CA PRO A 45 12.39 1.10 -0.64
C PRO A 45 11.95 2.56 -0.65
N MET A 46 12.90 3.48 -0.50
CA MET A 46 12.62 4.92 -0.53
C MET A 46 12.21 5.42 -1.92
N THR A 47 12.75 4.82 -2.98
CA THR A 47 12.36 5.13 -4.35
C THR A 47 10.97 4.58 -4.67
N ALA A 48 10.64 3.38 -4.17
CA ALA A 48 9.29 2.82 -4.31
C ALA A 48 8.24 3.70 -3.60
N LEU A 49 8.54 4.18 -2.39
CA LEU A 49 7.67 5.12 -1.67
C LEU A 49 7.50 6.44 -2.41
N ARG A 50 8.57 7.01 -2.97
CA ARG A 50 8.48 8.22 -3.80
C ARG A 50 7.64 7.98 -5.05
N HIS A 51 7.79 6.83 -5.70
CA HIS A 51 6.96 6.47 -6.85
C HIS A 51 5.48 6.47 -6.47
N LEU A 52 5.09 5.79 -5.38
CA LEU A 52 3.71 5.81 -4.88
C LEU A 52 3.21 7.24 -4.58
N ALA A 53 4.06 8.08 -4.01
CA ALA A 53 3.73 9.48 -3.72
C ALA A 53 3.62 10.36 -4.97
N ALA A 54 4.18 9.95 -6.12
CA ALA A 54 4.05 10.64 -7.41
C ALA A 54 2.72 10.37 -8.13
N ALA A 55 1.97 9.35 -7.72
CA ALA A 55 0.71 8.92 -8.35
C ALA A 55 -0.41 9.98 -8.46
N PRO A 56 -0.59 10.93 -7.53
CA PRO A 56 -1.75 11.82 -7.57
C PRO A 56 -1.75 12.82 -8.74
N ASN A 57 -0.61 13.43 -9.04
CA ASN A 57 -0.46 14.46 -10.07
C ASN A 57 1.02 14.78 -10.34
N CYS A 58 1.29 15.58 -11.38
CA CYS A 58 2.64 16.00 -11.73
C CYS A 58 3.32 16.91 -10.69
N ASP A 59 2.56 17.62 -9.86
CA ASP A 59 3.15 18.46 -8.82
C ASP A 59 3.68 17.61 -7.67
N ALA A 60 2.96 16.55 -7.30
CA ALA A 60 3.42 15.54 -6.36
C ALA A 60 4.65 14.81 -6.90
N ALA A 61 4.64 14.43 -8.19
CA ALA A 61 5.78 13.79 -8.86
C ALA A 61 7.04 14.69 -8.86
N ARG A 62 6.86 15.99 -9.08
CA ARG A 62 7.95 16.99 -8.97
C ARG A 62 8.41 17.19 -7.53
N ALA A 63 7.49 17.25 -6.57
CA ALA A 63 7.80 17.40 -5.15
C ALA A 63 8.66 16.26 -4.59
N VAL A 64 8.45 15.04 -5.10
CA VAL A 64 9.27 13.87 -4.71
C VAL A 64 10.51 13.68 -5.59
N GLY A 65 10.77 14.59 -6.53
CA GLY A 65 11.96 14.58 -7.39
C GLY A 65 11.99 13.46 -8.42
N LEU A 66 10.82 12.95 -8.84
CA LEU A 66 10.72 11.87 -9.81
C LEU A 66 10.20 12.33 -11.19
N ALA A 67 9.77 13.58 -11.34
CA ALA A 67 9.38 14.15 -12.63
C ALA A 67 10.47 15.04 -13.23
N PRO A 68 10.65 15.04 -14.57
CA PRO A 68 9.99 14.19 -15.55
C PRO A 68 10.46 12.73 -15.48
N ALA A 69 9.57 11.77 -15.77
CA ALA A 69 9.86 10.34 -15.70
C ALA A 69 9.65 9.67 -17.05
N ARG A 70 10.51 8.73 -17.44
CA ARG A 70 10.30 7.90 -18.65
C ARG A 70 9.61 6.58 -18.33
N ARG A 71 9.01 5.93 -19.33
CA ARG A 71 8.50 4.55 -19.18
C ARG A 71 9.54 3.65 -18.50
N ASN A 72 9.05 2.81 -17.58
CA ASN A 72 9.83 1.92 -16.72
C ASN A 72 10.72 2.61 -15.66
N GLN A 73 10.61 3.93 -15.48
CA GLN A 73 11.28 4.65 -14.39
C GLN A 73 10.31 4.93 -13.24
N PRO A 74 10.82 4.97 -11.99
CA PRO A 74 10.06 5.47 -10.86
C PRO A 74 9.51 6.87 -11.12
N GLY A 75 8.24 7.07 -10.83
CA GLY A 75 7.51 8.32 -11.07
C GLY A 75 6.75 8.37 -12.38
N TYR A 76 6.96 7.41 -13.29
CA TYR A 76 6.17 7.30 -14.50
C TYR A 76 4.80 6.70 -14.19
N TYR A 77 3.76 7.43 -14.57
CA TYR A 77 2.37 7.00 -14.55
C TYR A 77 1.76 7.32 -15.91
N SER A 78 1.09 6.35 -16.53
CA SER A 78 0.47 6.55 -17.84
C SER A 78 -0.61 7.63 -17.83
N GLN A 79 -1.21 7.94 -16.68
CA GLN A 79 -2.17 9.04 -16.54
C GLN A 79 -1.50 10.43 -16.62
N HIS A 80 -0.18 10.51 -16.41
CA HIS A 80 0.60 11.75 -16.39
C HIS A 80 1.32 12.02 -17.72
N ASP A 81 1.23 11.07 -18.66
CA ASP A 81 1.78 11.09 -20.01
C ASP A 81 0.62 11.38 -20.99
N ARG A 82 0.35 12.66 -21.21
CA ARG A 82 -0.89 13.15 -21.85
C ARG A 82 -0.90 12.85 -23.36
N ASP A 83 0.24 13.00 -24.00
CA ASP A 83 0.50 12.80 -25.41
C ASP A 83 1.01 11.38 -25.73
N GLN A 84 1.29 10.58 -24.70
CA GLN A 84 1.65 9.16 -24.80
C GLN A 84 2.99 8.93 -25.51
N ASP A 85 3.90 9.89 -25.43
CA ASP A 85 5.24 9.78 -26.01
C ASP A 85 6.18 8.91 -25.15
N GLY A 86 5.77 8.63 -23.91
CA GLY A 86 6.53 7.85 -22.94
C GLY A 86 7.30 8.65 -21.91
N ILE A 87 7.07 9.97 -21.84
CA ILE A 87 7.64 10.89 -20.86
C ILE A 87 6.50 11.55 -20.09
N ALA A 88 6.39 11.20 -18.81
CA ALA A 88 5.41 11.80 -17.92
C ALA A 88 5.91 13.11 -17.29
N CYS A 89 4.99 14.06 -17.09
CA CYS A 89 5.23 15.32 -16.39
C CYS A 89 6.36 16.18 -16.97
N GLU A 90 6.36 16.31 -18.28
CA GLU A 90 7.30 17.18 -18.97
C GLU A 90 7.21 18.64 -18.50
N PRO A 91 8.33 19.37 -18.48
CA PRO A 91 8.35 20.79 -18.13
C PRO A 91 7.72 21.70 -19.20
N TRP A 92 7.59 21.22 -20.44
CA TRP A 92 6.94 21.92 -21.55
C TRP A 92 5.65 21.19 -21.94
N PRO A 93 4.56 21.92 -22.24
CA PRO A 93 3.36 21.31 -22.78
C PRO A 93 3.62 20.86 -24.22
N GLN A 94 3.47 19.56 -24.45
CA GLN A 94 3.40 18.95 -25.78
C GLN A 94 1.95 18.70 -26.18
#